data_AF-A0A914Z329-F1
#
_entry.id   AF-A0A914Z329-F1
#
_cell.length_a   1.000
_cell.length_b   1.000
_cell.length_c   1.000
_cell.angle_alpha   90.00
_cell.angle_beta   90.00
_cell.angle_gamma   90.00
#
_symmetry.space_group_name_H-M   'P 1'
#
loop_
_entity.id
_entity.type
_entity.pdbx_description
1 polymer ?
#
loop_
_entity_poly.entity_id
_entity_poly.type
_entity_poly.pdbx_seq_one_letter_code
_entity_poly.pdbx_strand_id
1 'polypeptide(L)'
;MISAVLLLGNIEFIKRPGYHSDENAYIGNEELIDVIAELLNIRAQQLHQALTMRRTVLRNDTVITRYNVSEAVFNKNAMAKCLYNALFHWIVLRMNQALIKRDTAIRKKGYYIGILDIFGFEDVGAEWNSFEQLCINYANEHLQAYFNQHIFQFEQVCI
;
A
#
# COMPACT_ATOMS: atom_id res chain seq x y z
N MET A 1 4.28 -10.77 10.16
CA MET A 1 4.12 -9.80 9.06
C MET A 1 3.94 -8.36 9.55
N ILE A 2 2.98 -8.03 10.43
CA ILE A 2 2.86 -6.65 10.97
C ILE A 2 4.16 -6.19 11.65
N SER A 3 4.77 -7.02 12.49
CA SER A 3 6.07 -6.72 13.13
C SER A 3 7.18 -6.46 12.09
N ALA A 4 7.18 -7.20 10.97
CA ALA A 4 8.15 -6.99 9.90
C ALA A 4 7.95 -5.64 9.19
N VAL A 5 6.70 -5.22 8.98
CA VAL A 5 6.37 -3.89 8.41
C VAL A 5 6.85 -2.77 9.34
N LEU A 6 6.63 -2.91 10.65
CA LEU A 6 7.07 -1.93 11.65
C LEU A 6 8.60 -1.84 11.71
N LEU A 7 9.29 -2.99 11.78
CA LEU A 7 10.75 -3.05 11.80
C LEU A 7 11.37 -2.52 10.50
N LEU A 8 10.73 -2.76 9.36
CA LEU A 8 11.14 -2.18 8.07
C LEU A 8 11.11 -0.64 8.15
N GLY A 9 10.17 -0.05 8.89
CA GLY A 9 10.12 1.40 9.15
C GLY A 9 11.38 1.94 9.82
N ASN A 10 12.02 1.15 10.69
CA ASN A 10 13.19 1.53 11.48
C ASN A 10 14.53 1.43 10.71
N ILE A 11 14.54 0.93 9.48
CA ILE A 11 15.77 0.90 8.67
C ILE A 11 16.19 2.32 8.31
N GLU A 12 17.45 2.63 8.59
CA GLU A 12 18.10 3.91 8.29
C GLU A 12 19.11 3.77 7.17
N PHE A 13 19.17 4.76 6.28
CA PHE A 13 20.10 4.80 5.17
C PHE A 13 21.12 5.93 5.35
N ILE A 14 22.40 5.62 5.18
CA ILE A 14 23.53 6.53 5.34
C ILE A 14 24.34 6.65 4.05
N LYS A 15 25.04 7.79 3.90
CA LYS A 15 26.08 7.98 2.87
C LYS A 15 27.44 7.64 3.46
N ARG A 16 28.29 6.92 2.73
CA ARG A 16 29.69 6.64 3.15
C ARG A 16 30.65 7.55 2.37
N PRO A 17 31.31 8.54 3.02
CA PRO A 17 32.27 9.40 2.35
C PRO A 17 33.54 8.62 1.96
N GLY A 18 34.03 8.80 0.74
CA GLY A 18 35.34 8.26 0.30
C GLY A 18 35.32 7.19 -0.79
N TYR A 19 34.15 6.78 -1.28
CA TYR A 19 34.03 6.02 -2.54
C TYR A 19 33.58 6.98 -3.65
N HIS A 20 34.08 6.81 -4.88
CA HIS A 20 33.81 7.66 -6.07
C HIS A 20 32.33 7.81 -6.51
N SER A 21 31.36 7.52 -5.64
CA SER A 21 29.94 7.71 -5.84
C SER A 21 29.33 8.21 -4.53
N ASP A 22 29.47 9.52 -4.29
CA ASP A 22 29.01 10.25 -3.09
C ASP A 22 27.49 10.24 -2.88
N GLU A 23 26.74 9.57 -3.75
CA GLU A 23 25.28 9.50 -3.70
C GLU A 23 24.72 8.15 -3.25
N ASN A 24 25.52 7.07 -3.23
CA ASN A 24 25.02 5.73 -2.94
C ASN A 24 24.55 5.57 -1.49
N ALA A 25 23.39 4.93 -1.32
CA ALA A 25 22.82 4.56 -0.03
C ALA A 25 23.42 3.25 0.51
N TYR A 26 23.69 3.25 1.81
CA TYR A 26 24.07 2.10 2.61
C TYR A 26 23.13 1.98 3.80
N ILE A 27 22.89 0.77 4.29
CA ILE A 27 22.09 0.56 5.49
C ILE A 27 22.96 0.88 6.72
N GLY A 28 22.44 1.70 7.64
CA GLY A 28 23.14 2.07 8.88
C GLY A 28 23.05 1.01 9.97
N ASN A 29 21.90 0.33 10.03
CA ASN A 29 21.55 -0.68 11.02
C ASN A 29 21.29 -2.04 10.35
N GLU A 30 22.37 -2.66 9.86
CA GLU A 30 22.31 -3.92 9.11
C GLU A 30 21.75 -5.09 9.94
N GLU A 31 21.85 -5.05 11.27
CA GLU A 31 21.33 -6.06 12.20
C GLU A 31 19.81 -6.24 12.11
N LEU A 32 19.06 -5.20 11.70
CA LEU A 32 17.61 -5.32 11.50
C LEU A 32 17.26 -6.18 10.28
N ILE A 33 18.17 -6.30 9.31
CA ILE A 33 17.90 -7.04 8.07
C ILE A 33 17.69 -8.52 8.35
N ASP A 34 18.52 -9.11 9.21
CA ASP A 34 18.40 -10.53 9.54
C ASP A 34 17.07 -10.81 10.26
N VAL A 35 16.70 -9.97 11.23
CA VAL A 35 15.42 -10.08 11.96
C VAL A 35 14.22 -9.96 11.01
N ILE A 36 14.23 -8.97 10.12
CA ILE A 36 13.14 -8.75 9.17
C ILE A 36 13.07 -9.89 8.15
N ALA A 37 14.22 -10.36 7.67
CA ALA A 37 14.32 -11.47 6.72
C ALA A 37 13.78 -12.77 7.31
N GLU A 38 14.07 -13.07 8.58
CA GLU A 38 13.51 -14.20 9.31
C GLU A 38 11.98 -14.09 9.42
N LEU A 39 11.46 -12.92 9.83
CA LEU A 39 10.01 -12.69 9.96
C LEU A 39 9.25 -12.79 8.64
N LEU A 40 9.89 -12.47 7.53
CA LEU A 40 9.33 -12.57 6.17
C LEU A 40 9.64 -13.91 5.50
N ASN A 41 10.45 -14.76 6.14
CA ASN A 41 10.96 -16.02 5.61
C ASN A 41 11.62 -15.87 4.24
N ILE A 42 12.53 -14.89 4.12
CA ILE A 42 13.33 -14.62 2.91
C ILE A 42 14.82 -14.58 3.27
N ARG A 43 15.68 -14.62 2.25
CA ARG A 43 17.13 -14.49 2.49
C ARG A 43 17.50 -13.05 2.79
N ALA A 44 18.25 -12.82 3.87
CA ALA A 44 18.74 -11.49 4.27
C ALA A 44 19.49 -10.77 3.14
N GLN A 45 20.34 -11.48 2.40
CA GLN A 45 21.04 -10.92 1.24
C GLN A 45 20.09 -10.38 0.16
N GLN A 46 18.96 -11.07 -0.09
CA GLN A 46 17.98 -10.63 -1.09
C GLN A 46 17.23 -9.38 -0.59
N LEU A 47 16.88 -9.34 0.70
CA LEU A 47 16.26 -8.16 1.31
C LEU A 47 17.20 -6.95 1.26
N HIS A 48 18.47 -7.14 1.64
CA HIS A 48 19.49 -6.10 1.57
C HIS A 48 19.65 -5.56 0.15
N GLN A 49 19.76 -6.44 -0.86
CA GLN A 49 19.83 -6.03 -2.27
C GLN A 49 18.58 -5.27 -2.70
N ALA A 50 17.38 -5.75 -2.36
CA ALA A 50 16.13 -5.09 -2.72
C ALA A 50 16.03 -3.66 -2.14
N LEU A 51 16.53 -3.44 -0.93
CA LEU A 51 16.49 -2.13 -0.26
C LEU A 51 17.57 -1.16 -0.75
N THR A 52 18.67 -1.64 -1.35
CA THR A 52 19.84 -0.81 -1.69
C THR A 52 20.12 -0.73 -3.19
N MET A 53 19.51 -1.59 -4.00
CA MET A 53 19.80 -1.69 -5.43
C MET A 53 18.54 -1.73 -6.29
N ARG A 54 18.61 -1.04 -7.43
CA ARG A 54 17.63 -1.10 -8.51
C ARG A 54 18.16 -1.95 -9.65
N ARG A 55 17.32 -2.89 -10.10
CA ARG A 55 17.56 -3.64 -11.34
C ARG A 55 16.82 -2.97 -12.50
N THR A 56 17.54 -2.45 -13.47
CA THR A 56 16.99 -1.88 -14.71
C THR A 56 17.24 -2.84 -15.86
N VAL A 57 16.17 -3.34 -16.47
CA VAL A 57 16.25 -4.25 -17.63
C VAL A 57 16.09 -3.41 -18.90
N LEU A 58 17.15 -3.36 -19.72
CA LEU A 58 17.15 -2.81 -21.07
C LEU A 58 16.95 -3.94 -22.09
N ARG A 59 16.78 -3.59 -23.37
CA ARG A 59 16.48 -4.56 -24.44
C ARG A 59 17.49 -5.71 -24.54
N ASN A 60 18.78 -5.43 -24.32
CA ASN A 60 19.85 -6.43 -24.42
C ASN A 60 20.60 -6.67 -23.10
N ASP A 61 20.45 -5.80 -22.11
CA ASP A 61 21.28 -5.78 -20.91
C ASP A 61 20.46 -5.58 -19.63
N THR A 62 20.99 -6.06 -18.50
CA THR A 62 20.48 -5.71 -17.17
C THR A 62 21.54 -4.88 -16.46
N VAL A 63 21.19 -3.67 -16.04
CA VAL A 63 22.04 -2.82 -15.22
C VAL A 63 21.53 -2.85 -13.78
N ILE A 64 22.43 -3.17 -12.85
CA ILE A 64 22.14 -3.08 -11.41
C ILE A 64 22.87 -1.87 -10.87
N THR A 65 22.13 -0.88 -10.38
CA THR A 65 22.67 0.34 -9.78
C THR A 65 22.22 0.44 -8.33
N ARG A 66 23.02 1.10 -7.48
CA ARG A 66 22.60 1.41 -6.12
C ARG A 66 21.64 2.59 -6.12
N TYR A 67 20.72 2.59 -5.16
CA TYR A 67 19.87 3.74 -4.88
C TYR A 67 20.68 4.86 -4.24
N ASN A 68 20.26 6.10 -4.46
CA ASN A 68 20.62 7.17 -3.53
C ASN A 68 19.76 7.10 -2.25
N VAL A 69 20.13 7.85 -1.20
CA VAL A 69 19.44 7.79 0.10
C VAL A 69 17.93 8.11 -0.01
N SER A 70 17.57 9.11 -0.81
CA SER A 70 16.16 9.48 -1.02
C SER A 70 15.37 8.37 -1.71
N GLU A 71 15.95 7.79 -2.77
CA GLU A 71 15.35 6.66 -3.49
C GLU A 71 15.21 5.42 -2.60
N ALA A 72 16.20 5.13 -1.76
CA ALA A 72 16.18 4.01 -0.83
C ALA A 72 15.07 4.17 0.22
N VAL A 73 14.92 5.37 0.79
CA VAL A 73 13.83 5.70 1.73
C VAL A 73 12.47 5.55 1.05
N PHE A 74 12.32 6.07 -0.18
CA PHE A 74 11.09 5.94 -0.93
C PHE A 74 10.76 4.47 -1.23
N ASN A 75 11.74 3.69 -1.68
CA ASN A 75 11.59 2.26 -1.95
C ASN A 75 11.20 1.47 -0.69
N LYS A 76 11.87 1.71 0.44
CA LYS A 76 11.53 1.14 1.75
C LYS A 76 10.08 1.41 2.13
N ASN A 77 9.65 2.67 2.03
CA ASN A 77 8.29 3.08 2.38
C ASN A 77 7.25 2.45 1.44
N ALA A 78 7.56 2.37 0.13
CA ALA A 78 6.71 1.68 -0.83
C ALA A 78 6.60 0.18 -0.51
N MET A 79 7.72 -0.48 -0.19
CA MET A 79 7.74 -1.89 0.20
C MET A 79 6.90 -2.14 1.46
N ALA A 80 7.02 -1.27 2.48
CA ALA A 80 6.21 -1.34 3.69
C ALA A 80 4.70 -1.21 3.39
N LYS A 81 4.32 -0.20 2.59
CA LYS A 81 2.93 0.00 2.14
C LYS A 81 2.41 -1.21 1.37
N CYS A 82 3.19 -1.77 0.45
CA CYS A 82 2.80 -2.96 -0.33
C CYS A 82 2.61 -4.20 0.56
N LEU A 83 3.50 -4.44 1.52
CA LEU A 83 3.38 -5.57 2.45
C LEU A 83 2.14 -5.44 3.33
N TYR A 84 1.90 -4.26 3.89
CA TYR A 84 0.70 -4.00 4.69
C TYR A 84 -0.58 -4.15 3.84
N ASN A 85 -0.59 -3.61 2.62
CA ASN A 85 -1.71 -3.73 1.71
C ASN A 85 -2.00 -5.20 1.35
N ALA A 86 -0.96 -5.98 1.07
CA ALA A 86 -1.09 -7.42 0.78
C ALA A 86 -1.66 -8.19 2.00
N LEU A 87 -1.24 -7.85 3.22
CA LEU A 87 -1.80 -8.40 4.44
C LEU A 87 -3.30 -8.11 4.55
N PHE A 88 -3.68 -6.85 4.38
CA PHE A 88 -5.07 -6.43 4.48
C PHE A 88 -5.95 -7.15 3.44
N HIS A 89 -5.50 -7.21 2.18
CA HIS A 89 -6.18 -7.96 1.13
C HIS A 89 -6.33 -9.44 1.47
N TRP A 90 -5.30 -10.06 2.05
CA TRP A 90 -5.35 -11.45 2.47
C TRP A 90 -6.37 -11.68 3.60
N ILE A 91 -6.45 -10.76 4.57
CA ILE A 91 -7.47 -10.81 5.64
C ILE A 91 -8.87 -10.76 5.02
N VAL A 92 -9.14 -9.79 4.14
CA VAL A 92 -10.43 -9.65 3.45
C VAL A 92 -10.77 -10.91 2.65
N LEU A 93 -9.80 -11.47 1.91
CA LEU A 93 -9.99 -12.71 1.18
C LEU A 93 -10.36 -13.89 2.10
N ARG A 94 -9.67 -14.02 3.25
CA ARG A 94 -9.96 -15.07 4.23
C ARG A 94 -11.36 -14.94 4.83
N MET A 95 -11.78 -13.71 5.16
CA MET A 95 -13.14 -13.43 5.63
C MET A 95 -14.18 -13.81 4.57
N ASN A 96 -13.99 -13.37 3.33
CA ASN A 96 -14.90 -13.68 2.22
C ASN A 96 -15.02 -15.19 1.97
N GLN A 97 -13.90 -15.93 1.99
CA GLN A 97 -13.91 -17.38 1.85
C GLN A 97 -14.66 -18.10 2.98
N ALA A 98 -14.54 -17.60 4.22
CA ALA A 98 -15.26 -18.16 5.36
C ALA A 98 -16.78 -17.93 5.27
N LEU A 99 -17.20 -16.77 4.75
CA LEU A 99 -18.60 -16.42 4.55
C LEU A 99 -19.23 -17.22 3.39
N ILE A 100 -18.57 -17.29 2.23
CA ILE A 100 -19.09 -17.99 1.03
C ILE A 100 -19.23 -19.50 1.25
N LYS A 101 -18.34 -20.12 2.04
CA LYS A 101 -18.44 -21.56 2.38
C LYS A 101 -19.71 -21.91 3.15
N ARG A 102 -20.35 -20.95 3.82
CA ARG A 102 -21.66 -21.14 4.46
C ARG A 102 -22.81 -21.09 3.44
N ASP A 103 -22.63 -20.37 2.34
CA ASP A 103 -23.67 -20.04 1.37
C ASP A 103 -23.74 -21.03 0.18
N THR A 104 -22.75 -21.91 0.05
CA THR A 104 -22.65 -22.84 -1.09
C THR A 104 -23.70 -23.96 -1.06
N ALA A 105 -24.44 -24.11 0.05
CA ALA A 105 -25.65 -24.94 0.11
C ALA A 105 -26.84 -24.32 -0.66
N ILE A 106 -26.80 -23.03 -0.98
CA ILE A 106 -27.89 -22.26 -1.60
C ILE A 106 -27.38 -21.58 -2.88
N ARG A 107 -26.96 -22.38 -3.87
CA ARG A 107 -26.67 -21.88 -5.24
C ARG A 107 -27.96 -21.52 -6.00
N LYS A 108 -28.71 -20.54 -5.50
CA LYS A 108 -29.74 -19.84 -6.29
C LYS A 108 -29.30 -18.39 -6.45
N LYS A 109 -29.50 -17.84 -7.66
CA LYS A 109 -29.39 -16.40 -7.95
C LYS A 109 -30.37 -15.68 -7.03
N GLY A 110 -29.90 -15.23 -5.88
CA GLY A 110 -30.70 -14.55 -4.86
C GLY A 110 -30.63 -13.04 -5.00
N TYR A 111 -31.61 -12.34 -4.45
CA TYR A 111 -31.48 -10.92 -4.15
C TYR A 111 -30.46 -10.73 -3.04
N TYR A 112 -29.71 -9.63 -3.06
CA TYR A 112 -28.78 -9.27 -1.99
C TYR A 112 -29.03 -7.83 -1.55
N ILE A 113 -28.73 -7.55 -0.29
CA ILE A 113 -28.74 -6.20 0.28
C ILE A 113 -27.28 -5.83 0.54
N GLY A 114 -26.82 -4.75 -0.09
CA GLY A 114 -25.49 -4.20 0.14
C GLY A 114 -25.55 -3.08 1.18
N ILE A 115 -24.60 -3.08 2.11
CA ILE A 115 -24.37 -1.98 3.05
C ILE A 115 -23.06 -1.32 2.64
N LEU A 116 -23.07 0.00 2.50
CA LEU A 116 -21.90 0.81 2.18
C LEU A 116 -21.52 1.62 3.41
N ASP A 117 -20.30 1.42 3.90
CA ASP A 117 -19.69 2.19 4.98
C ASP A 117 -18.41 2.84 4.42
N ILE A 118 -18.39 4.17 4.38
CA ILE A 118 -17.29 4.96 3.82
C ILE A 118 -16.96 6.14 4.72
N PHE A 119 -15.74 6.65 4.61
CA PHE A 119 -15.31 7.87 5.30
C PHE A 119 -16.10 9.08 4.77
N GLY A 120 -16.49 9.99 5.69
CA GLY A 120 -17.11 11.26 5.34
C GLY A 120 -16.10 12.28 4.78
N PHE A 121 -16.62 13.43 4.35
CA PHE A 121 -15.79 14.53 3.86
C PHE A 121 -14.79 15.01 4.93
N GLU A 122 -13.53 15.22 4.54
CA GLU A 122 -12.44 15.66 5.41
C GLU A 122 -11.95 17.05 5.01
N ASP A 123 -11.79 17.93 5.99
CA ASP A 123 -11.02 19.18 5.84
C ASP A 123 -10.18 19.36 7.11
N VAL A 124 -8.86 19.19 6.99
CA VAL A 124 -7.93 19.30 8.12
C VAL A 124 -7.59 20.75 8.50
N GLY A 125 -8.28 21.74 7.91
CA GLY A 125 -8.27 23.13 8.37
C GLY A 125 -6.91 23.82 8.23
N ALA A 126 -6.19 23.98 9.35
CA ALA A 126 -4.89 24.68 9.41
C ALA A 126 -3.71 23.87 8.84
N GLU A 127 -3.92 22.57 8.58
CA GLU A 127 -2.95 21.70 7.93
C GLU A 127 -3.24 21.52 6.43
N TRP A 128 -2.26 21.03 5.68
CA TRP A 128 -2.41 20.85 4.24
C TRP A 128 -3.09 19.51 3.98
N ASN A 129 -4.23 19.55 3.27
CA ASN A 129 -4.90 18.34 2.78
C ASN A 129 -3.95 17.58 1.83
N SER A 130 -3.65 16.32 2.14
CA SER A 130 -2.78 15.48 1.32
C SER A 130 -3.56 14.83 0.18
N PHE A 131 -2.86 14.05 -0.64
CA PHE A 131 -3.50 13.29 -1.73
C PHE A 131 -4.59 12.34 -1.21
N GLU A 132 -4.41 11.80 -0.01
CA GLU A 132 -5.37 10.94 0.67
C GLU A 132 -6.72 11.66 0.92
N GLN A 133 -6.71 12.89 1.45
CA GLN A 133 -7.94 13.69 1.62
C GLN A 133 -8.63 13.97 0.29
N LEU A 134 -7.86 14.27 -0.77
CA LEU A 134 -8.43 14.47 -2.10
C LEU A 134 -9.18 13.20 -2.58
N CYS A 135 -8.59 12.01 -2.40
CA CYS A 135 -9.25 10.75 -2.75
C CYS A 135 -10.55 10.54 -1.94
N ILE A 136 -10.53 10.83 -0.64
CA ILE A 136 -11.69 10.70 0.25
C ILE A 136 -12.81 11.66 -0.19
N ASN A 137 -12.48 12.94 -0.37
CA ASN A 137 -13.45 13.98 -0.73
C ASN A 137 -14.02 13.77 -2.14
N TYR A 138 -13.19 13.32 -3.08
CA TYR A 138 -13.64 12.97 -4.43
C TYR A 138 -14.65 11.81 -4.40
N ALA A 139 -14.38 10.75 -3.63
CA ALA A 139 -15.33 9.65 -3.48
C ALA A 139 -16.67 10.11 -2.88
N ASN A 140 -16.62 11.02 -1.88
CA ASN A 140 -17.81 11.63 -1.29
C ASN A 140 -18.58 12.49 -2.30
N GLU A 141 -17.90 13.31 -3.10
CA GLU A 141 -18.52 14.13 -4.13
C GLU A 141 -19.24 13.28 -5.18
N HIS A 142 -18.62 12.17 -5.61
CA HIS A 142 -19.27 11.19 -6.50
C HIS A 142 -20.50 10.54 -5.88
N LEU A 143 -20.43 10.16 -4.61
CA LEU A 143 -21.58 9.57 -3.91
C LEU A 143 -22.72 10.59 -3.77
N GLN A 144 -22.41 11.84 -3.44
CA GLN A 144 -23.38 12.92 -3.35
C GLN A 144 -24.02 13.21 -4.71
N ALA A 145 -23.23 13.22 -5.79
CA ALA A 145 -23.73 13.40 -7.15
C ALA A 145 -24.69 12.26 -7.55
N TYR A 146 -24.33 11.00 -7.24
CA TYR A 146 -25.19 9.84 -7.47
C TYR A 146 -26.52 9.94 -6.70
N PHE A 147 -26.47 10.31 -5.41
CA PHE A 147 -27.65 10.48 -4.57
C PHE A 147 -28.58 11.57 -5.10
N ASN A 148 -28.03 12.74 -5.43
CA ASN A 148 -28.78 13.86 -5.98
C ASN A 148 -29.46 13.44 -7.30
N GLN A 149 -28.75 12.80 -8.22
CA GLN A 149 -29.34 12.33 -9.48
C GLN A 149 -30.51 11.35 -9.26
N HIS A 150 -30.37 10.42 -8.33
CA HIS A 150 -31.45 9.47 -8.04
C HIS A 150 -32.66 10.17 -7.43
N ILE A 151 -32.47 11.03 -6.43
CA ILE A 151 -33.57 11.80 -5.83
C ILE A 151 -34.28 12.66 -6.88
N PHE A 152 -33.53 13.41 -7.70
CA PHE A 152 -34.14 14.27 -8.73
C PHE A 152 -34.91 13.47 -9.79
N GLN A 153 -34.43 12.28 -10.17
CA GLN A 153 -35.19 11.37 -11.05
C GLN A 153 -36.45 10.86 -10.37
N PHE A 154 -36.41 10.51 -9.09
CA PHE A 154 -37.59 10.08 -8.34
C PHE A 154 -38.62 11.20 -8.19
N GLU A 155 -38.21 12.45 -7.95
CA GLU A 155 -39.13 13.59 -7.85
C GLU A 155 -39.83 13.89 -9.19
N GLN A 156 -39.13 13.77 -10.33
CA GLN A 156 -39.73 14.00 -11.66
C GLN A 156 -40.75 12.93 -12.07
N VAL A 157 -40.66 11.71 -11.53
CA VAL A 157 -41.62 10.62 -11.80
C VAL A 157 -42.88 10.72 -10.93
N CYS A 158 -42.79 11.44 -9.81
CA CYS A 158 -43.91 11.65 -8.87
C CYS A 158 -44.74 12.92 -9.17
N ILE A 159 -44.41 13.66 -10.23
CA ILE A 159 -45.17 14.80 -10.77
C ILE A 159 -45.82 14.36 -12.08
#